data_AF-A0A6A5YJH6-F1
#
_entry.id   AF-A0A6A5YJH6-F1
#
_cell.length_a   1.000
_cell.length_b   1.000
_cell.length_c   1.000
_cell.angle_alpha   90.00
_cell.angle_beta   90.00
_cell.angle_gamma   90.00
#
_symmetry.space_group_name_H-M   'P 1'
#
loop_
_entity.id
_entity.type
_entity.pdbx_description
1 polymer ?
#
loop_
_entity_poly.entity_id
_entity_poly.type
_entity_poly.pdbx_seq_one_letter_code
_entity_poly.pdbx_strand_id
1 'polypeptide(L)'
;MCPQALPFKKPPTLCDRKIHNLHTLKPCLPGSVLVALDVESFNDHGEQNVSEIGLAVLHVHGELLPFHPGLSRFYEKNGVEALTIRLPARYCNGKGAKYEDPEWRYGDQVRISEEEAGDVVAKLLSKYGENRILVGFSMVAEWRWISENCPSLAILFSGWVDVQELVSQRREEEDLGPKCDRRWPGMTKTLRVMGIADPRCASRDNKHCPANDALRCLVILSGLIHNAPFVFDPPRGPKTPVIRAFNCLGSLYRVSSGFTAMITTDDRSRLPTVTPDSLAKLLSGYTGLEAVAVNYKWAREQRNPSGGKGIWLAGFRSQEHLEVFILDVDGSVIDGKQVRAVQQH
;
A
#
# COMPACT_ATOMS: atom_id res chain seq x y z
N MET A 1 -18.10 -28.56 9.99
CA MET A 1 -16.85 -29.20 9.53
C MET A 1 -15.95 -28.10 9.00
N CYS A 2 -14.81 -27.86 9.64
CA CYS A 2 -13.81 -26.91 9.15
C CYS A 2 -13.19 -27.44 7.86
N PRO A 3 -12.97 -26.61 6.83
CA PRO A 3 -12.14 -27.00 5.70
C PRO A 3 -10.75 -27.29 6.23
N GLN A 4 -10.30 -28.53 6.11
CA GLN A 4 -8.92 -28.89 6.39
C GLN A 4 -8.06 -28.19 5.34
N ALA A 5 -7.21 -27.27 5.78
CA ALA A 5 -6.16 -26.70 4.95
C ALA A 5 -5.32 -27.85 4.40
N LEU A 6 -5.28 -27.98 3.07
CA LEU A 6 -4.43 -28.94 2.40
C LEU A 6 -2.95 -28.64 2.75
N PRO A 7 -2.14 -29.66 3.08
CA PRO A 7 -0.74 -29.45 3.40
C PRO A 7 0.02 -28.98 2.16
N PHE A 8 0.59 -27.77 2.23
CA PHE A 8 1.55 -27.22 1.28
C PHE A 8 2.66 -28.26 1.00
N LYS A 9 2.68 -28.85 -0.19
CA LYS A 9 3.87 -29.58 -0.67
C LYS A 9 4.90 -28.54 -1.10
N LYS A 10 5.83 -28.18 -0.20
CA LYS A 10 6.98 -27.31 -0.50
C LYS A 10 7.71 -27.82 -1.76
N PRO A 11 7.94 -27.00 -2.79
CA PRO A 11 9.10 -27.19 -3.64
C PRO A 11 10.36 -26.85 -2.80
N PRO A 12 11.17 -27.83 -2.37
CA PRO A 12 12.14 -27.63 -1.27
C PRO A 12 13.44 -26.90 -1.68
N THR A 13 13.51 -26.21 -2.81
CA THR A 13 14.81 -25.78 -3.36
C THR A 13 15.05 -24.28 -3.31
N LEU A 14 14.05 -23.44 -3.61
CA LEU A 14 14.28 -21.99 -3.65
C LEU A 14 14.03 -21.30 -2.30
N CYS A 15 13.01 -21.70 -1.54
CA CYS A 15 12.73 -21.11 -0.22
C CYS A 15 13.93 -21.19 0.72
N ASP A 16 14.67 -22.29 0.66
CA ASP A 16 15.85 -22.55 1.50
C ASP A 16 17.12 -21.84 1.00
N ARG A 17 17.06 -21.17 -0.17
CA ARG A 17 18.14 -20.36 -0.78
C ARG A 17 17.91 -18.86 -0.59
N LYS A 18 17.34 -18.48 0.56
CA LYS A 18 17.15 -17.08 0.92
C LYS A 18 18.50 -16.41 1.19
N ILE A 19 18.70 -15.25 0.59
CA ILE A 19 19.83 -14.36 0.85
C ILE A 19 19.39 -13.38 1.95
N HIS A 20 19.89 -13.62 3.16
CA HIS A 20 19.37 -12.96 4.36
C HIS A 20 19.90 -11.55 4.61
N ASN A 21 21.03 -11.16 4.04
CA ASN A 21 21.67 -9.87 4.33
C ASN A 21 22.56 -9.40 3.16
N LEU A 22 22.99 -8.14 3.22
CA LEU A 22 23.84 -7.55 2.18
C LEU A 22 25.22 -8.21 2.10
N HIS A 23 25.75 -8.74 3.21
CA HIS A 23 27.04 -9.41 3.23
C HIS A 23 27.04 -10.70 2.42
N THR A 24 25.98 -11.50 2.51
CA THR A 24 25.80 -12.72 1.70
C THR A 24 25.38 -12.42 0.27
N LEU A 25 24.65 -11.33 0.04
CA LEU A 25 24.24 -10.93 -1.31
C LEU A 25 25.42 -10.47 -2.18
N LYS A 26 26.31 -9.63 -1.65
CA LYS A 26 27.39 -8.98 -2.43
C LYS A 26 28.24 -9.96 -3.25
N PRO A 27 28.73 -11.09 -2.69
CA PRO A 27 29.48 -12.09 -3.45
C PRO A 27 28.68 -12.77 -4.57
N CYS A 28 27.34 -12.78 -4.49
CA CYS A 28 26.47 -13.38 -5.50
C CYS A 28 26.18 -12.44 -6.68
N LEU A 29 26.49 -11.14 -6.57
CA LEU A 29 26.12 -10.13 -7.57
C LEU A 29 26.92 -10.20 -8.88
N PRO A 30 28.25 -10.39 -8.89
CA PRO A 30 29.02 -10.36 -10.12
C PRO A 30 28.52 -11.39 -11.15
N GLY A 31 28.14 -10.93 -12.34
CA GLY A 31 27.62 -11.79 -13.43
C GLY A 31 26.23 -12.38 -13.17
N SER A 32 25.53 -11.94 -12.13
CA SER A 32 24.15 -12.37 -11.86
C SER A 32 23.14 -11.56 -12.66
N VAL A 33 21.91 -12.09 -12.71
CA VAL A 33 20.75 -11.40 -13.26
C VAL A 33 19.75 -11.21 -12.13
N LEU A 34 19.48 -9.96 -11.77
CA LEU A 34 18.47 -9.63 -10.78
C LEU A 34 17.11 -9.57 -11.46
N VAL A 35 16.15 -10.33 -10.95
CA VAL A 35 14.79 -10.38 -11.45
C VAL A 35 13.86 -9.94 -10.33
N ALA A 36 13.42 -8.70 -10.38
CA ALA A 36 12.40 -8.22 -9.46
C ALA A 36 11.01 -8.62 -9.91
N LEU A 37 10.20 -9.07 -8.97
CA LEU A 37 8.82 -9.50 -9.16
C LEU A 37 7.91 -8.75 -8.19
N ASP A 38 6.75 -8.33 -8.67
CA ASP A 38 5.67 -7.74 -7.87
C ASP A 38 4.33 -8.27 -8.39
N VAL A 39 3.42 -8.65 -7.49
CA VAL A 39 2.13 -9.24 -7.83
C VAL A 39 0.97 -8.44 -7.24
N GLU A 40 0.10 -7.96 -8.11
CA GLU A 40 -1.13 -7.25 -7.72
C GLU A 40 -2.30 -8.22 -7.65
N SER A 41 -2.92 -8.32 -6.48
CA SER A 41 -4.09 -9.18 -6.25
C SER A 41 -5.38 -8.38 -6.08
N PHE A 42 -6.50 -9.06 -6.25
CA PHE A 42 -7.83 -8.56 -5.89
C PHE A 42 -8.61 -9.65 -5.16
N ASN A 43 -9.57 -9.21 -4.35
CA ASN A 43 -10.50 -10.12 -3.71
C ASN A 43 -11.76 -10.21 -4.58
N ASP A 44 -12.11 -11.41 -5.00
CA ASP A 44 -13.37 -11.72 -5.67
C ASP A 44 -14.09 -12.80 -4.89
N HIS A 45 -15.31 -12.51 -4.42
CA HIS A 45 -16.10 -13.43 -3.59
C HIS A 45 -15.37 -14.05 -2.37
N GLY A 46 -14.33 -13.38 -1.85
CA GLY A 46 -13.52 -13.86 -0.73
C GLY A 46 -12.29 -14.66 -1.13
N GLU A 47 -12.12 -14.93 -2.43
CA GLU A 47 -10.92 -15.54 -3.01
C GLU A 47 -9.96 -14.45 -3.48
N GLN A 48 -8.68 -14.59 -3.12
CA GLN A 48 -7.63 -13.67 -3.55
C GLN A 48 -7.09 -14.14 -4.89
N ASN A 49 -7.41 -13.40 -5.95
CA ASN A 49 -7.01 -13.70 -7.32
C ASN A 49 -5.90 -12.74 -7.78
N VAL A 50 -5.00 -13.21 -8.63
CA VAL A 50 -3.96 -12.37 -9.24
C VAL A 50 -4.55 -11.59 -10.40
N SER A 51 -4.29 -10.28 -10.44
CA SER A 51 -4.72 -9.40 -11.53
C SER A 51 -3.60 -8.99 -12.46
N GLU A 52 -2.42 -8.70 -11.92
CA GLU A 52 -1.28 -8.22 -12.68
C GLU A 52 0.01 -8.75 -12.07
N ILE A 53 0.99 -9.03 -12.92
CA ILE A 53 2.33 -9.47 -12.54
C ILE A 53 3.32 -8.50 -13.18
N GLY A 54 4.21 -7.96 -12.38
CA GLY A 54 5.23 -7.01 -12.79
C GLY A 54 6.62 -7.59 -12.67
N LEU A 55 7.43 -7.38 -13.70
CA LEU A 55 8.80 -7.83 -13.75
C LEU A 55 9.72 -6.66 -14.06
N ALA A 56 10.89 -6.64 -13.43
CA ALA A 56 12.02 -5.83 -13.85
C ALA A 56 13.30 -6.67 -13.80
N VAL A 57 14.07 -6.68 -14.89
CA VAL A 57 15.26 -7.53 -15.07
C VAL A 57 16.49 -6.64 -15.28
N LEU A 58 17.50 -6.83 -14.43
CA LEU A 58 18.77 -6.09 -14.48
C LEU A 58 19.94 -7.09 -14.52
N HIS A 59 20.76 -7.00 -15.56
CA HIS A 59 21.99 -7.78 -15.67
C HIS A 59 23.16 -7.05 -14.99
N VAL A 60 23.90 -7.77 -14.14
CA VAL A 60 24.99 -7.21 -13.35
C VAL A 60 26.33 -7.43 -14.05
N HIS A 61 26.79 -6.40 -14.76
CA HIS A 61 28.01 -6.44 -15.58
C HIS A 61 29.34 -6.27 -14.80
N GLY A 62 29.32 -6.19 -13.46
CA GLY A 62 30.51 -5.97 -12.65
C GLY A 62 30.31 -6.24 -11.16
N GLU A 63 31.21 -5.73 -10.31
CA GLU A 63 31.16 -5.98 -8.86
C GLU A 63 30.08 -5.18 -8.11
N LEU A 64 29.61 -4.08 -8.70
CA LEU A 64 28.64 -3.18 -8.07
C LEU A 64 27.41 -3.01 -8.96
N LEU A 65 26.24 -3.01 -8.33
CA LEU A 65 24.99 -2.61 -8.99
C LEU A 65 25.08 -1.14 -9.36
N PRO A 66 24.61 -0.72 -10.53
CA PRO A 66 24.55 0.71 -10.83
C PRO A 66 23.49 1.38 -9.96
N PHE A 67 23.76 2.54 -9.35
CA PHE A 67 22.78 3.29 -8.56
C PHE A 67 22.51 4.68 -9.15
N HIS A 68 21.23 5.01 -9.29
CA HIS A 68 20.77 6.34 -9.63
C HIS A 68 19.51 6.68 -8.82
N PRO A 69 19.49 7.82 -8.11
CA PRO A 69 18.34 8.19 -7.28
C PRO A 69 17.12 8.58 -8.12
N GLY A 70 17.24 8.79 -9.44
CA GLY A 70 16.08 8.98 -10.31
C GLY A 70 15.66 7.66 -10.96
N LEU A 71 14.42 7.21 -10.73
CA LEU A 71 13.93 5.92 -11.23
C LEU A 71 14.01 5.80 -12.76
N SER A 72 13.67 6.87 -13.51
CA SER A 72 13.74 6.84 -14.99
C SER A 72 15.17 6.68 -15.48
N ARG A 73 16.09 7.43 -14.86
CA ARG A 73 17.51 7.37 -15.19
C ARG A 73 18.10 6.01 -14.82
N PHE A 74 17.67 5.40 -13.71
CA PHE A 74 18.06 4.05 -13.34
C PHE A 74 17.60 3.03 -14.38
N TYR A 75 16.36 3.13 -14.84
CA TYR A 75 15.81 2.25 -15.88
C TYR A 75 16.61 2.37 -17.20
N GLU A 76 16.74 3.59 -17.72
CA GLU A 76 17.34 3.85 -19.04
C GLU A 76 18.84 3.56 -19.07
N LYS A 77 19.60 4.04 -18.08
CA LYS A 77 21.07 3.94 -18.12
C LYS A 77 21.59 2.55 -17.84
N ASN A 78 20.80 1.71 -17.19
CA ASN A 78 21.21 0.36 -16.80
C ASN A 78 20.59 -0.71 -17.69
N GLY A 79 19.86 -0.32 -18.74
CA GLY A 79 19.22 -1.24 -19.66
C GLY A 79 18.26 -2.19 -18.94
N VAL A 80 17.54 -1.70 -17.93
CA VAL A 80 16.57 -2.54 -17.21
C VAL A 80 15.44 -2.88 -18.16
N GLU A 81 15.12 -4.17 -18.29
CA GLU A 81 13.93 -4.60 -19.01
C GLU A 81 12.77 -4.72 -18.04
N ALA A 82 11.59 -4.22 -18.40
CA ALA A 82 10.41 -4.31 -17.56
C ALA A 82 9.23 -4.86 -18.35
N LEU A 83 8.35 -5.61 -17.69
CA LEU A 83 7.17 -6.21 -18.29
C LEU A 83 6.02 -6.20 -17.28
N THR A 84 4.85 -5.75 -17.73
CA THR A 84 3.58 -5.93 -17.01
C THR A 84 2.74 -6.98 -17.72
N ILE A 85 2.46 -8.09 -17.05
CA ILE A 85 1.50 -9.10 -17.49
C ILE A 85 0.16 -8.78 -16.85
N ARG A 86 -0.88 -8.61 -17.67
CA ARG A 86 -2.27 -8.45 -17.21
C ARG A 86 -3.07 -9.71 -17.42
N LEU A 87 -3.75 -10.14 -16.35
CA LEU A 87 -4.65 -11.27 -16.41
C LEU A 87 -6.10 -10.82 -16.67
N PRO A 88 -6.93 -11.61 -17.38
CA PRO A 88 -8.20 -11.14 -17.93
C PRO A 88 -9.28 -10.85 -16.86
N ALA A 89 -9.18 -11.47 -15.68
CA ALA A 89 -10.23 -11.53 -14.66
C ALA A 89 -10.73 -10.15 -14.14
N ARG A 90 -9.99 -9.06 -14.39
CA ARG A 90 -10.32 -7.72 -13.87
C ARG A 90 -11.02 -6.77 -14.85
N TYR A 91 -11.18 -7.12 -16.13
CA TYR A 91 -11.62 -6.12 -17.11
C TYR A 91 -13.12 -5.76 -17.05
N CYS A 92 -13.92 -6.52 -16.30
CA CYS A 92 -15.38 -6.34 -16.25
C CYS A 92 -15.85 -5.09 -15.46
N ASN A 93 -15.00 -4.46 -14.65
CA ASN A 93 -15.41 -3.39 -13.71
C ASN A 93 -14.83 -1.99 -14.01
N GLY A 94 -14.34 -1.72 -15.23
CA GLY A 94 -14.05 -0.35 -15.72
C GLY A 94 -12.90 0.42 -15.03
N LYS A 95 -12.24 -0.16 -14.02
CA LYS A 95 -11.06 0.44 -13.36
C LYS A 95 -9.73 0.18 -14.10
N GLY A 96 -9.72 -0.71 -15.10
CA GLY A 96 -8.53 -1.11 -15.85
C GLY A 96 -8.15 -0.24 -17.05
N ALA A 97 -9.04 0.64 -17.52
CA ALA A 97 -8.81 1.45 -18.73
C ALA A 97 -7.75 2.56 -18.54
N LYS A 98 -7.34 2.87 -17.30
CA LYS A 98 -6.50 4.04 -16.99
C LYS A 98 -4.99 3.77 -16.98
N TYR A 99 -4.58 2.56 -17.33
CA TYR A 99 -3.17 2.13 -17.41
C TYR A 99 -2.72 1.84 -18.85
N GLU A 100 -3.48 2.32 -19.85
CA GLU A 100 -3.08 2.18 -21.25
C GLU A 100 -2.05 3.24 -21.65
N ASP A 101 -1.93 4.32 -20.87
CA ASP A 101 -0.95 5.37 -21.10
C ASP A 101 0.47 4.86 -20.82
N PRO A 102 1.32 4.75 -21.87
CA PRO A 102 2.70 4.28 -21.73
C PRO A 102 3.56 5.18 -20.83
N GLU A 103 3.22 6.46 -20.67
CA GLU A 103 4.00 7.38 -19.83
C GLU A 103 3.99 6.99 -18.34
N TRP A 104 2.95 6.26 -17.92
CA TRP A 104 2.76 5.83 -16.54
C TRP A 104 3.46 4.51 -16.17
N ARG A 105 4.10 3.83 -17.10
CA ARG A 105 4.73 2.52 -16.85
C ARG A 105 6.08 2.38 -17.53
N TYR A 106 6.95 1.58 -16.93
CA TYR A 106 8.17 1.13 -17.60
C TYR A 106 7.93 -0.17 -18.34
N GLY A 107 8.58 -0.27 -19.51
CA GLY A 107 8.58 -1.48 -20.32
C GLY A 107 7.24 -1.83 -20.95
N ASP A 108 7.16 -3.06 -21.47
CA ASP A 108 6.03 -3.53 -22.24
C ASP A 108 4.89 -4.02 -21.35
N GLN A 109 3.70 -4.14 -21.95
CA GLN A 109 2.55 -4.75 -21.31
C GLN A 109 1.93 -5.74 -22.26
N VAL A 110 1.62 -6.91 -21.72
CA VAL A 110 0.94 -7.98 -22.45
C VAL A 110 -0.32 -8.37 -21.69
N ARG A 111 -1.32 -8.85 -22.44
CA ARG A 111 -2.54 -9.44 -21.90
C ARG A 111 -2.53 -10.91 -22.32
N ILE A 112 -2.54 -11.79 -21.34
CA ILE A 112 -2.43 -13.25 -21.54
C ILE A 112 -3.29 -13.95 -20.50
N SER A 113 -3.56 -15.24 -20.71
CA SER A 113 -4.26 -16.03 -19.69
C SER A 113 -3.38 -16.28 -18.47
N GLU A 114 -4.00 -16.70 -17.37
CA GLU A 114 -3.26 -17.03 -16.14
C GLU A 114 -2.33 -18.23 -16.34
N GLU A 115 -2.76 -19.21 -17.13
CA GLU A 115 -2.01 -20.41 -17.47
C GLU A 115 -0.76 -20.10 -18.31
N GLU A 116 -0.82 -19.07 -19.15
CA GLU A 116 0.29 -18.63 -20.00
C GLU A 116 1.29 -17.71 -19.26
N ALA A 117 0.92 -17.18 -18.10
CA ALA A 117 1.72 -16.19 -17.38
C ALA A 117 3.12 -16.73 -17.05
N GLY A 118 3.20 -17.96 -16.53
CA GLY A 118 4.46 -18.62 -16.23
C GLY A 118 5.35 -18.79 -17.47
N ASP A 119 4.78 -19.18 -18.60
CA ASP A 119 5.52 -19.37 -19.85
C ASP A 119 6.07 -18.06 -20.41
N VAL A 120 5.32 -16.97 -20.28
CA VAL A 120 5.79 -15.64 -20.69
C VAL A 120 6.93 -15.16 -19.80
N VAL A 121 6.85 -15.37 -18.48
CA VAL A 121 7.98 -15.08 -17.57
C VAL A 121 9.19 -15.94 -17.93
N ALA A 122 9.01 -17.25 -18.10
CA ALA A 122 10.10 -18.16 -18.44
C ALA A 122 10.76 -17.80 -19.78
N LYS A 123 9.95 -17.44 -20.79
CA LYS A 123 10.43 -16.99 -22.10
C LYS A 123 11.22 -15.69 -21.98
N LEU A 124 10.73 -14.71 -21.22
CA LEU A 124 11.46 -13.47 -20.95
C LEU A 124 12.83 -13.77 -20.30
N LEU A 125 12.85 -14.69 -19.33
CA LEU A 125 14.06 -15.05 -18.60
C LEU A 125 15.02 -15.95 -19.39
N SER A 126 14.55 -16.64 -20.44
CA SER A 126 15.35 -17.60 -21.21
C SER A 126 16.56 -16.99 -21.94
N LYS A 127 16.52 -15.69 -22.25
CA LYS A 127 17.64 -14.97 -22.88
C LYS A 127 18.74 -14.55 -21.91
N TYR A 128 18.53 -14.76 -20.61
CA TYR A 128 19.45 -14.39 -19.55
C TYR A 128 20.19 -15.63 -19.00
N GLY A 129 21.40 -15.44 -18.46
CA GLY A 129 22.19 -16.51 -17.87
C GLY A 129 21.50 -17.24 -16.71
N GLU A 130 22.03 -18.39 -16.28
CA GLU A 130 21.42 -19.25 -15.26
C GLU A 130 21.50 -18.69 -13.84
N ASN A 131 22.45 -17.79 -13.55
CA ASN A 131 22.61 -17.21 -12.22
C ASN A 131 21.62 -16.07 -11.97
N ARG A 132 20.36 -16.42 -11.73
CA ARG A 132 19.25 -15.46 -11.54
C ARG A 132 18.87 -15.36 -10.06
N ILE A 133 18.83 -14.15 -9.53
CA ILE A 133 18.38 -13.88 -8.16
C ILE A 133 16.99 -13.26 -8.22
N LEU A 134 16.02 -13.91 -7.59
CA LEU A 134 14.67 -13.36 -7.43
C LEU A 134 14.69 -12.25 -6.37
N VAL A 135 14.16 -11.08 -6.70
CA VAL A 135 14.10 -9.91 -5.85
C VAL A 135 12.64 -9.51 -5.65
N GLY A 136 12.27 -9.07 -4.46
CA GLY A 136 11.01 -8.35 -4.29
C GLY A 136 10.94 -7.69 -2.94
N PHE A 137 9.76 -7.17 -2.59
CA PHE A 137 9.58 -6.34 -1.42
C PHE A 137 8.36 -6.82 -0.65
N SER A 138 8.58 -7.43 0.51
CA SER A 138 7.50 -8.15 1.22
C SER A 138 6.96 -9.32 0.38
N MET A 139 7.84 -10.28 0.08
CA MET A 139 7.69 -11.34 -0.94
C MET A 139 6.49 -12.31 -0.76
N VAL A 140 5.59 -12.09 0.19
CA VAL A 140 4.52 -13.03 0.56
C VAL A 140 3.56 -13.27 -0.61
N ALA A 141 3.17 -12.22 -1.35
CA ALA A 141 2.24 -12.34 -2.46
C ALA A 141 2.89 -13.06 -3.65
N GLU A 142 4.13 -12.69 -3.96
CA GLU A 142 4.95 -13.27 -5.02
C GLU A 142 5.18 -14.75 -4.77
N TRP A 143 5.51 -15.12 -3.52
CA TRP A 143 5.70 -16.50 -3.12
C TRP A 143 4.44 -17.33 -3.25
N ARG A 144 3.31 -16.79 -2.82
CA ARG A 144 2.02 -17.46 -2.98
C ARG A 144 1.77 -17.75 -4.45
N TRP A 145 1.86 -16.73 -5.31
CA TRP A 145 1.64 -16.87 -6.74
C TRP A 145 2.60 -17.88 -7.40
N ILE A 146 3.90 -17.81 -7.12
CA ILE A 146 4.86 -18.81 -7.64
C ILE A 146 4.46 -20.21 -7.17
N SER A 147 4.11 -20.39 -5.90
CA SER A 147 3.83 -21.71 -5.34
C SER A 147 2.53 -22.33 -5.85
N GLU A 148 1.50 -21.51 -6.08
CA GLU A 148 0.15 -21.97 -6.41
C GLU A 148 -0.07 -22.01 -7.93
N ASN A 149 0.43 -21.01 -8.66
CA ASN A 149 0.09 -20.81 -10.07
C ASN A 149 1.24 -21.19 -11.01
N CYS A 150 2.51 -20.99 -10.60
CA CYS A 150 3.67 -21.15 -11.48
C CYS A 150 4.89 -21.79 -10.79
N PRO A 151 4.78 -23.01 -10.20
CA PRO A 151 5.85 -23.60 -9.40
C PRO A 151 7.12 -23.91 -10.20
N SER A 152 7.01 -24.07 -11.51
CA SER A 152 8.16 -24.22 -12.43
C SER A 152 9.03 -22.96 -12.51
N LEU A 153 8.53 -21.78 -12.13
CA LEU A 153 9.39 -20.58 -12.09
C LEU A 153 10.42 -20.66 -10.98
N ALA A 154 10.14 -21.37 -9.90
CA ALA A 154 11.06 -21.47 -8.76
C ALA A 154 12.42 -22.10 -9.15
N ILE A 155 12.44 -23.00 -10.15
CA ILE A 155 13.69 -23.63 -10.61
C ILE A 155 14.57 -22.70 -11.44
N LEU A 156 14.04 -21.54 -11.88
CA LEU A 156 14.78 -20.58 -12.68
C LEU A 156 15.73 -19.71 -11.86
N PHE A 157 15.66 -19.75 -10.53
CA PHE A 157 16.40 -18.86 -9.65
C PHE A 157 17.44 -19.62 -8.82
N SER A 158 18.63 -19.06 -8.70
CA SER A 158 19.72 -19.57 -7.86
C SER A 158 19.55 -19.18 -6.39
N GLY A 159 18.82 -18.09 -6.11
CA GLY A 159 18.49 -17.61 -4.78
C GLY A 159 17.46 -16.49 -4.83
N TRP A 160 17.07 -16.00 -3.65
CA TRP A 160 16.11 -14.90 -3.57
C TRP A 160 16.40 -13.95 -2.41
N VAL A 161 15.91 -12.72 -2.51
CA VAL A 161 16.11 -11.68 -1.49
C VAL A 161 14.84 -10.86 -1.28
N ASP A 162 14.52 -10.60 -0.02
CA ASP A 162 13.46 -9.65 0.35
C ASP A 162 14.09 -8.29 0.69
N VAL A 163 13.85 -7.32 -0.18
CA VAL A 163 14.39 -5.97 -0.04
C VAL A 163 13.81 -5.27 1.20
N GLN A 164 12.55 -5.52 1.57
CA GLN A 164 11.97 -4.93 2.77
C GLN A 164 12.73 -5.37 4.03
N GLU A 165 13.20 -6.62 4.04
CA GLU A 165 13.99 -7.13 5.15
C GLU A 165 15.36 -6.47 5.24
N LEU A 166 16.05 -6.31 4.11
CA LEU A 166 17.33 -5.62 4.05
C LEU A 166 17.22 -4.16 4.48
N VAL A 167 16.15 -3.46 4.09
CA VAL A 167 15.89 -2.08 4.53
C VAL A 167 15.69 -2.02 6.05
N SER A 168 14.96 -2.96 6.63
CA SER A 168 14.78 -3.03 8.09
C SER A 168 16.10 -3.27 8.81
N GLN A 169 16.93 -4.20 8.34
CA GLN A 169 18.26 -4.45 8.91
C GLN A 169 19.10 -3.18 8.88
N ARG A 170 19.14 -2.48 7.75
CA ARG A 170 19.89 -1.22 7.61
C ARG A 170 19.40 -0.15 8.58
N ARG A 171 18.08 -0.03 8.77
CA ARG A 171 17.48 0.91 9.72
C ARG A 171 17.86 0.59 11.16
N GLU A 172 17.95 -0.69 11.51
CA GLU A 172 18.38 -1.14 12.85
C GLU A 172 19.87 -0.86 13.09
N GLU A 173 20.73 -1.09 12.09
CA GLU A 173 22.17 -0.81 12.15
C GLU A 173 22.49 0.67 12.36
N GLU A 174 21.71 1.58 11.77
CA GLU A 174 21.93 3.03 11.87
C GLU A 174 21.35 3.65 13.17
N ASP A 175 20.74 2.85 14.07
CA ASP A 175 20.11 3.28 15.34
C ASP A 175 19.06 4.41 15.19
N LEU A 176 18.40 4.45 14.03
CA LEU A 176 17.55 5.58 13.60
C LEU A 176 16.13 5.57 14.18
N GLY A 177 15.99 5.17 15.44
CA GLY A 177 14.83 5.58 16.23
C GLY A 177 14.23 4.54 17.16
N PRO A 178 13.12 4.91 17.81
CA PRO A 178 12.50 4.07 18.83
C PRO A 178 12.11 2.70 18.27
N LYS A 179 12.50 1.63 18.97
CA LYS A 179 12.09 0.23 18.70
C LYS A 179 10.57 0.00 18.67
N CYS A 180 9.76 1.02 18.98
CA CYS A 180 8.31 0.90 19.18
C CYS A 180 7.46 0.99 17.90
N ASP A 181 7.99 1.45 16.76
CA ASP A 181 7.32 1.27 15.47
C ASP A 181 7.94 0.08 14.72
N ARG A 182 7.66 -1.14 15.22
CA ARG A 182 8.03 -2.45 14.64
C ARG A 182 7.43 -2.73 13.25
N ARG A 183 6.78 -1.74 12.62
CA ARG A 183 6.23 -1.92 11.27
C ARG A 183 7.37 -1.85 10.26
N TRP A 184 7.52 -2.93 9.51
CA TRP A 184 8.38 -2.98 8.33
C TRP A 184 8.14 -1.75 7.44
N PRO A 185 9.19 -1.12 6.91
CA PRO A 185 9.04 0.08 6.10
C PRO A 185 8.28 -0.27 4.81
N GLY A 186 7.29 0.54 4.45
CA GLY A 186 6.62 0.41 3.14
C GLY A 186 7.46 1.02 2.02
N MET A 187 7.33 0.49 0.80
CA MET A 187 8.06 0.89 -0.42
C MET A 187 8.17 2.41 -0.59
N THR A 188 7.03 3.13 -0.57
CA THR A 188 6.99 4.59 -0.75
C THR A 188 7.78 5.34 0.32
N LYS A 189 7.76 4.85 1.56
CA LYS A 189 8.54 5.44 2.66
C LYS A 189 10.03 5.18 2.45
N THR A 190 10.39 3.96 2.04
CA THR A 190 11.77 3.58 1.71
C THR A 190 12.34 4.45 0.59
N LEU A 191 11.64 4.59 -0.53
CA LEU A 191 12.07 5.44 -1.64
C LEU A 191 12.33 6.88 -1.17
N ARG A 192 11.39 7.43 -0.39
CA ARG A 192 11.52 8.79 0.15
C ARG A 192 12.75 8.96 1.02
N VAL A 193 12.97 8.07 2.00
CA VAL A 193 14.11 8.22 2.91
C VAL A 193 15.44 7.97 2.20
N MET A 194 15.46 7.16 1.15
CA MET A 194 16.66 6.95 0.33
C MET A 194 16.89 8.06 -0.72
N GLY A 195 16.03 9.10 -0.75
CA GLY A 195 16.11 10.17 -1.74
C GLY A 195 15.88 9.69 -3.19
N ILE A 196 15.18 8.56 -3.37
CA ILE A 196 14.86 8.00 -4.68
C ILE A 196 13.60 8.71 -5.21
N ALA A 197 13.77 9.48 -6.28
CA ALA A 197 12.73 10.21 -6.96
C ALA A 197 11.99 9.31 -7.97
N ASP A 198 10.69 9.18 -7.78
CA ASP A 198 9.76 8.64 -8.76
C ASP A 198 8.51 9.53 -8.84
N PRO A 199 8.32 10.30 -9.94
CA PRO A 199 7.16 11.16 -10.09
C PRO A 199 5.83 10.38 -10.07
N ARG A 200 5.86 9.08 -10.39
CA ARG A 200 4.66 8.23 -10.44
C ARG A 200 4.15 7.86 -9.04
N CYS A 201 5.03 7.84 -8.03
CA CYS A 201 4.64 7.65 -6.62
C CYS A 201 3.86 8.83 -6.02
N ALA A 202 3.99 10.04 -6.58
CA ALA A 202 3.35 11.24 -6.06
C ALA A 202 1.91 11.44 -6.55
N SER A 203 1.42 10.59 -7.46
CA SER A 203 0.08 10.74 -8.02
C SER A 203 -1.00 10.49 -6.96
N ARG A 204 -1.94 11.44 -6.83
CA ARG A 204 -3.11 11.35 -5.91
C ARG A 204 -4.02 10.16 -6.20
N ASP A 205 -3.87 9.57 -7.38
CA ASP A 205 -4.73 8.52 -7.88
C ASP A 205 -4.37 7.12 -7.36
N ASN A 206 -3.33 6.97 -6.51
CA ASN A 206 -2.83 5.66 -6.04
C ASN A 206 -2.68 4.66 -7.21
N LYS A 207 -2.05 5.11 -8.29
CA LYS A 207 -1.80 4.25 -9.46
C LYS A 207 -0.63 3.33 -9.15
N HIS A 208 -0.94 2.09 -8.79
CA HIS A 208 0.03 1.02 -8.66
C HIS A 208 0.28 0.37 -10.03
N CYS A 209 1.52 0.07 -10.33
CA CYS A 209 1.89 -0.63 -11.56
C CYS A 209 3.00 -1.60 -11.16
N PRO A 210 2.75 -2.91 -11.26
CA PRO A 210 3.63 -3.88 -10.62
C PRO A 210 5.03 -3.87 -11.24
N ALA A 211 5.17 -3.59 -12.54
CA ALA A 211 6.49 -3.45 -13.15
C ALA A 211 7.28 -2.23 -12.62
N ASN A 212 6.58 -1.14 -12.29
CA ASN A 212 7.21 0.00 -11.62
C ASN A 212 7.62 -0.36 -10.19
N ASP A 213 6.80 -1.13 -9.47
CA ASP A 213 7.11 -1.62 -8.12
C ASP A 213 8.28 -2.60 -8.11
N ALA A 214 8.34 -3.54 -9.06
CA ALA A 214 9.51 -4.38 -9.31
C ALA A 214 10.77 -3.54 -9.61
N LEU A 215 10.68 -2.51 -10.45
CA LEU A 215 11.81 -1.61 -10.70
C LEU A 215 12.24 -0.84 -9.44
N ARG A 216 11.28 -0.41 -8.61
CA ARG A 216 11.55 0.24 -7.31
C ARG A 216 12.33 -0.69 -6.38
N CYS A 217 12.01 -1.99 -6.36
CA CYS A 217 12.79 -3.00 -5.63
C CYS A 217 14.26 -2.99 -6.06
N LEU A 218 14.54 -2.99 -7.36
CA LEU A 218 15.91 -3.02 -7.89
C LEU A 218 16.71 -1.76 -7.52
N VAL A 219 16.11 -0.57 -7.65
CA VAL A 219 16.84 0.67 -7.31
C VAL A 219 17.05 0.81 -5.80
N ILE A 220 16.12 0.36 -4.96
CA ILE A 220 16.32 0.30 -3.50
C ILE A 220 17.45 -0.65 -3.18
N LEU A 221 17.44 -1.86 -3.75
CA LEU A 221 18.50 -2.83 -3.51
C LEU A 221 19.86 -2.28 -3.94
N SER A 222 19.93 -1.63 -5.09
CA SER A 222 21.14 -0.95 -5.55
C SER A 222 21.59 0.14 -4.57
N GLY A 223 20.67 0.98 -4.09
CA GLY A 223 20.97 1.99 -3.07
C GLY A 223 21.51 1.38 -1.78
N LEU A 224 20.96 0.25 -1.31
CA LEU A 224 21.46 -0.46 -0.13
C LEU A 224 22.89 -0.99 -0.35
N ILE A 225 23.18 -1.56 -1.52
CA ILE A 225 24.54 -2.04 -1.86
C ILE A 225 25.56 -0.91 -1.86
N HIS A 226 25.15 0.30 -2.27
CA HIS A 226 25.94 1.53 -2.26
C HIS A 226 25.99 2.24 -0.90
N ASN A 227 25.33 1.72 0.14
CA ASN A 227 25.16 2.42 1.41
C ASN A 227 24.58 3.84 1.23
N ALA A 228 23.59 3.99 0.34
CA ALA A 228 22.89 5.26 0.16
C ALA A 228 22.29 5.72 1.49
N PRO A 229 22.49 7.00 1.88
CA PRO A 229 22.08 7.48 3.19
C PRO A 229 20.56 7.50 3.33
N PHE A 230 20.06 7.18 4.53
CA PHE A 230 18.65 7.35 4.85
C PHE A 230 18.41 8.74 5.47
N VAL A 231 17.75 9.60 4.72
CA VAL A 231 17.33 10.94 5.18
C VAL A 231 15.91 10.85 5.70
N PHE A 232 15.75 10.85 7.02
CA PHE A 232 14.44 10.90 7.65
C PHE A 232 13.98 12.35 7.77
N ASP A 233 12.72 12.59 7.46
CA ASP A 233 12.06 13.82 7.91
C ASP A 233 12.27 13.92 9.44
N PRO A 234 12.64 15.10 9.98
CA PRO A 234 12.70 15.28 11.43
C PRO A 234 11.38 14.80 12.03
N PRO A 235 11.40 14.19 13.24
CA PRO A 235 10.18 13.74 13.89
C PRO A 235 9.22 14.91 13.87
N ARG A 236 8.11 14.76 13.12
CA ARG A 236 7.09 15.79 13.05
C ARG A 236 6.78 16.11 14.51
N GLY A 237 6.99 17.37 14.91
CA GLY A 237 6.75 17.84 16.28
C GLY A 237 5.37 17.38 16.78
N PRO A 238 5.11 17.42 18.10
CA PRO A 238 3.96 16.75 18.72
C PRO A 238 2.74 16.87 17.82
N LYS A 239 2.40 15.76 17.15
CA LYS A 239 1.38 15.77 16.10
C LYS A 239 0.12 16.28 16.78
N THR A 240 -0.37 17.44 16.34
CA THR A 240 -1.71 17.87 16.69
C THR A 240 -2.60 16.66 16.43
N PRO A 241 -3.36 16.18 17.42
CA PRO A 241 -4.10 14.94 17.28
C PRO A 241 -4.95 15.02 16.01
N VAL A 242 -4.62 14.16 15.04
CA VAL A 242 -5.28 14.19 13.73
C VAL A 242 -6.69 13.67 13.93
N ILE A 243 -7.67 14.58 13.92
CA ILE A 243 -9.09 14.23 13.94
C ILE A 243 -9.39 13.45 12.66
N ARG A 244 -9.83 12.20 12.80
CA ARG A 244 -10.13 11.33 11.65
C ARG A 244 -11.51 11.65 11.12
N ALA A 245 -11.65 11.84 9.80
CA ALA A 245 -12.90 12.20 9.18
C ALA A 245 -13.43 11.06 8.31
N PHE A 246 -14.68 10.62 8.53
CA PHE A 246 -15.27 9.49 7.83
C PHE A 246 -16.54 9.87 7.05
N ASN A 247 -16.67 9.30 5.85
CA ASN A 247 -17.87 9.42 5.01
C ASN A 247 -18.98 8.40 5.36
N CYS A 248 -18.77 7.58 6.39
CA CYS A 248 -19.67 6.50 6.80
C CYS A 248 -19.69 6.40 8.32
N LEU A 249 -20.89 6.33 8.89
CA LEU A 249 -21.10 6.24 10.34
C LEU A 249 -20.43 4.98 10.93
N GLY A 250 -20.57 3.84 10.23
CA GLY A 250 -20.01 2.55 10.64
C GLY A 250 -18.48 2.54 10.80
N SER A 251 -17.77 3.45 10.12
CA SER A 251 -16.32 3.55 10.21
C SER A 251 -15.87 4.14 11.55
N LEU A 252 -16.67 5.00 12.19
CA LEU A 252 -16.28 5.67 13.44
C LEU A 252 -16.22 4.70 14.62
N TYR A 253 -17.13 3.72 14.71
CA TYR A 253 -17.10 2.71 15.78
C TYR A 253 -15.86 1.82 15.76
N ARG A 254 -15.15 1.74 14.63
CA ARG A 254 -13.90 0.95 14.53
C ARG A 254 -12.69 1.66 15.12
N VAL A 255 -12.79 2.95 15.39
CA VAL A 255 -11.66 3.80 15.76
C VAL A 255 -11.90 4.72 16.95
N SER A 256 -13.16 4.97 17.30
CA SER A 256 -13.52 5.64 18.55
C SER A 256 -13.33 4.67 19.71
N SER A 257 -12.87 5.19 20.86
CA SER A 257 -12.71 4.43 22.10
C SER A 257 -14.03 4.03 22.77
N GLY A 258 -15.16 4.16 22.07
CA GLY A 258 -16.51 3.85 22.54
C GLY A 258 -17.30 5.07 22.99
N PHE A 259 -16.65 6.23 23.18
CA PHE A 259 -17.31 7.46 23.60
C PHE A 259 -17.75 8.27 22.38
N THR A 260 -18.99 8.08 21.94
CA THR A 260 -19.50 8.70 20.71
C THR A 260 -20.76 9.52 21.00
N ALA A 261 -20.80 10.74 20.48
CA ALA A 261 -22.00 11.56 20.41
C ALA A 261 -22.64 11.44 19.04
N MET A 262 -23.96 11.29 19.01
CA MET A 262 -24.80 11.46 17.84
C MET A 262 -25.41 12.85 17.86
N ILE A 263 -25.21 13.61 16.79
CA ILE A 263 -25.75 14.95 16.59
C ILE A 263 -26.85 14.86 15.53
N THR A 264 -28.01 15.40 15.86
CA THR A 264 -29.20 15.52 15.01
C THR A 264 -29.83 16.89 15.20
N THR A 265 -30.86 17.28 14.43
CA THR A 265 -31.64 18.48 14.78
C THR A 265 -32.78 18.10 15.72
N ASP A 266 -33.16 19.03 16.60
CA ASP A 266 -34.21 18.79 17.60
C ASP A 266 -35.58 18.58 16.93
N ASP A 267 -35.86 19.38 15.89
CA ASP A 267 -37.05 19.28 15.04
C ASP A 267 -37.06 18.08 14.07
N ARG A 268 -36.02 17.24 14.11
CA ARG A 268 -35.79 16.11 13.20
C ARG A 268 -35.68 16.50 11.71
N SER A 269 -35.51 17.78 11.40
CA SER A 269 -35.09 18.25 10.08
C SER A 269 -33.66 17.79 9.75
N ARG A 270 -33.14 18.25 8.61
CA ARG A 270 -31.80 17.86 8.14
C ARG A 270 -30.74 18.76 8.74
N LEU A 271 -29.67 18.21 9.29
CA LEU A 271 -28.45 18.97 9.56
C LEU A 271 -27.89 19.60 8.26
N PRO A 272 -27.08 20.67 8.38
CA PRO A 272 -26.36 21.25 7.25
C PRO A 272 -25.55 20.21 6.48
N THR A 273 -25.41 20.42 5.17
CA THR A 273 -24.59 19.53 4.35
C THR A 273 -23.12 19.93 4.49
N VAL A 274 -22.36 19.11 5.20
CA VAL A 274 -20.92 19.31 5.41
C VAL A 274 -20.13 18.09 4.96
N THR A 275 -18.89 18.30 4.50
CA THR A 275 -17.94 17.21 4.30
C THR A 275 -17.41 16.73 5.67
N PRO A 276 -16.90 15.49 5.78
CA PRO A 276 -16.26 15.05 7.02
C PRO A 276 -15.15 16.01 7.48
N ASP A 277 -14.33 16.52 6.56
CA ASP A 277 -13.24 17.44 6.90
C ASP A 277 -13.75 18.80 7.41
N SER A 278 -14.84 19.30 6.82
CA SER A 278 -15.51 20.51 7.30
C SER A 278 -16.08 20.32 8.71
N LEU A 279 -16.69 19.16 8.99
CA LEU A 279 -17.18 18.83 10.33
C LEU A 279 -16.02 18.69 11.33
N ALA A 280 -14.93 18.03 10.94
CA ALA A 280 -13.74 17.89 11.78
C ALA A 280 -13.17 19.25 12.17
N LYS A 281 -13.13 20.18 11.22
CA LYS A 281 -12.73 21.57 11.46
C LYS A 281 -13.71 22.30 12.38
N LEU A 282 -15.02 22.15 12.15
CA LEU A 282 -16.07 22.76 12.97
C LEU A 282 -15.93 22.34 14.45
N LEU A 283 -15.64 21.06 14.70
CA LEU A 283 -15.54 20.50 16.05
C LEU A 283 -14.10 20.50 16.61
N SER A 284 -13.12 21.04 15.88
CA SER A 284 -11.70 20.93 16.27
C SER A 284 -11.33 21.62 17.57
N GLY A 285 -12.19 22.50 18.10
CA GLY A 285 -12.01 23.18 19.39
C GLY A 285 -12.27 22.30 20.61
N TYR A 286 -12.92 21.14 20.45
CA TYR A 286 -13.25 20.28 21.58
C TYR A 286 -12.08 19.36 21.96
N THR A 287 -11.63 19.47 23.21
CA THR A 287 -10.57 18.62 23.76
C THR A 287 -10.97 17.15 23.70
N GLY A 288 -10.04 16.30 23.31
CA GLY A 288 -10.26 14.85 23.26
C GLY A 288 -11.03 14.34 22.05
N LEU A 289 -11.40 15.19 21.08
CA LEU A 289 -11.99 14.77 19.81
C LEU A 289 -11.01 13.90 19.00
N GLU A 290 -11.44 12.70 18.61
CA GLU A 290 -10.63 11.74 17.85
C GLU A 290 -11.10 11.57 16.41
N ALA A 291 -12.40 11.61 16.22
CA ALA A 291 -13.02 11.29 14.95
C ALA A 291 -14.36 11.98 14.76
N VAL A 292 -14.69 12.23 13.50
CA VAL A 292 -16.04 12.63 13.09
C VAL A 292 -16.50 11.75 11.93
N ALA A 293 -17.80 11.51 11.86
CA ALA A 293 -18.40 10.86 10.71
C ALA A 293 -19.67 11.60 10.30
N VAL A 294 -19.85 11.74 9.00
CA VAL A 294 -21.11 12.18 8.42
C VAL A 294 -21.71 11.06 7.60
N ASN A 295 -23.03 11.01 7.54
CA ASN A 295 -23.73 10.12 6.63
C ASN A 295 -23.71 10.64 5.18
N TYR A 296 -22.50 10.82 4.63
CA TYR A 296 -22.27 11.51 3.35
C TYR A 296 -22.68 10.68 2.14
N LYS A 297 -22.61 9.35 2.21
CA LYS A 297 -23.02 8.49 1.08
C LYS A 297 -24.52 8.63 0.74
N TRP A 298 -25.39 8.89 1.73
CA TRP A 298 -26.79 9.22 1.47
C TRP A 298 -27.01 10.61 0.86
N ALA A 299 -26.08 11.55 1.05
CA ALA A 299 -26.17 12.86 0.40
C ALA A 299 -25.93 12.77 -1.12
N ARG A 300 -25.15 11.79 -1.59
CA ARG A 300 -24.91 11.53 -3.02
C ARG A 300 -26.02 10.74 -3.71
N GLU A 301 -26.84 10.00 -2.95
CA GLU A 301 -28.00 9.24 -3.45
C GLU A 301 -29.30 10.07 -3.49
N GLN A 302 -29.24 11.41 -3.32
CA GLN A 302 -30.41 12.28 -3.43
C GLN A 302 -30.84 12.55 -4.88
N ARG A 303 -31.55 11.58 -5.46
CA ARG A 303 -32.75 11.83 -6.28
C ARG A 303 -34.05 11.67 -5.47
N ASN A 304 -33.97 11.45 -4.15
CA ASN A 304 -35.15 11.28 -3.30
C ASN A 304 -35.28 12.43 -2.28
N PRO A 305 -36.23 13.37 -2.46
CA PRO A 305 -36.47 14.51 -1.57
C PRO A 305 -36.85 14.13 -0.13
N SER A 306 -37.32 12.90 0.12
CA SER A 306 -37.98 12.49 1.36
C SER A 306 -37.17 11.57 2.29
N GLY A 307 -35.92 11.19 1.98
CA GLY A 307 -35.40 9.90 2.49
C GLY A 307 -34.35 9.84 3.61
N GLY A 308 -33.62 10.89 3.98
CA GLY A 308 -32.47 10.74 4.91
C GLY A 308 -32.33 11.85 5.93
N LYS A 309 -32.32 11.50 7.23
CA LYS A 309 -31.92 12.39 8.32
C LYS A 309 -30.40 12.56 8.26
N GLY A 310 -29.93 13.81 8.17
CA GLY A 310 -28.51 14.11 8.31
C GLY A 310 -28.10 13.83 9.75
N ILE A 311 -27.32 12.77 9.97
CA ILE A 311 -26.74 12.42 11.27
C ILE A 311 -25.26 12.69 11.18
N TRP A 312 -24.73 13.38 12.19
CA TRP A 312 -23.30 13.49 12.42
C TRP A 312 -22.93 12.67 13.66
N LEU A 313 -21.74 12.07 13.65
CA LEU A 313 -21.15 11.42 14.81
C LEU A 313 -19.83 12.10 15.16
N ALA A 314 -19.56 12.25 16.46
CA ALA A 314 -18.28 12.72 17.00
C ALA A 314 -17.78 11.72 18.05
N GLY A 315 -16.55 11.23 17.89
CA GLY A 315 -15.91 10.27 18.79
C GLY A 315 -14.82 10.91 19.63
N PHE A 316 -14.76 10.57 20.91
CA PHE A 316 -13.88 11.19 21.91
C PHE A 316 -13.01 10.16 22.63
N ARG A 317 -11.92 10.63 23.25
CA ARG A 317 -10.94 9.82 24.02
C ARG A 317 -11.43 9.29 25.35
N SER A 318 -12.36 10.01 25.98
CA SER A 318 -12.87 9.68 27.30
C SER A 318 -14.33 10.09 27.42
N GLN A 319 -15.02 9.45 28.37
CA GLN A 319 -16.38 9.79 28.75
C GLN A 319 -16.49 11.27 29.18
N GLU A 320 -15.52 11.78 29.95
CA GLU A 320 -15.49 13.18 30.39
C GLU A 320 -15.51 14.18 29.21
N HIS A 321 -14.69 13.95 28.18
CA HIS A 321 -14.68 14.82 27.00
C HIS A 321 -16.00 14.75 26.21
N LEU A 322 -16.61 13.55 26.15
CA LEU A 322 -17.91 13.35 25.51
C LEU A 322 -19.02 14.11 26.26
N GLU A 323 -19.03 14.05 27.59
CA GLU A 323 -20.03 14.73 28.43
C GLU A 323 -19.93 16.24 28.30
N VAL A 324 -18.71 16.80 28.35
CA VAL A 324 -18.47 18.23 28.12
C VAL A 324 -18.96 18.64 26.73
N PHE A 325 -18.67 17.83 25.70
CA PHE A 325 -19.15 18.08 24.35
C PHE A 325 -20.68 18.08 24.25
N ILE A 326 -21.35 17.07 24.83
CA ILE A 326 -22.81 16.97 24.81
C ILE A 326 -23.43 18.17 25.53
N LEU A 327 -22.91 18.57 26.68
CA LEU A 327 -23.42 19.72 27.44
C LEU A 327 -23.33 21.04 26.66
N ASP A 328 -22.29 21.22 25.85
CA ASP A 328 -22.09 22.44 25.04
C ASP A 328 -22.91 22.42 23.75
N VAL A 329 -23.00 21.26 23.10
CA VAL A 329 -23.65 21.13 21.78
C VAL A 329 -25.15 20.88 21.87
N ASP A 330 -25.65 20.18 22.88
CA ASP A 330 -27.08 19.88 23.02
C ASP A 330 -27.89 21.16 23.23
N GLY A 331 -28.87 21.40 22.37
CA GLY A 331 -29.68 22.63 22.37
C GLY A 331 -29.01 23.84 21.70
N SER A 332 -27.75 23.74 21.25
CA SER A 332 -27.05 24.80 20.54
C SER A 332 -27.60 25.03 19.13
N VAL A 333 -27.19 26.13 18.48
CA VAL A 333 -27.62 26.47 17.12
C VAL A 333 -26.45 26.36 16.14
N ILE A 334 -26.60 25.51 15.11
CA ILE A 334 -25.62 25.34 14.03
C ILE A 334 -26.31 25.66 12.70
N ASP A 335 -25.81 26.67 11.98
CA ASP A 335 -26.40 27.22 10.75
C ASP A 335 -27.92 27.49 10.87
N GLY A 336 -28.31 28.13 11.98
CA GLY A 336 -29.70 28.49 12.24
C GLY A 336 -30.60 27.31 12.64
N LYS A 337 -30.05 26.11 12.87
CA LYS A 337 -30.79 24.94 13.33
C LYS A 337 -30.43 24.57 14.75
N GLN A 338 -31.44 24.37 15.60
CA GLN A 338 -31.22 23.83 16.92
C GLN A 338 -30.85 22.35 16.81
N VAL A 339 -29.72 21.98 17.41
CA VAL A 339 -29.20 20.61 17.37
C VAL A 339 -29.41 19.91 18.69
N ARG A 340 -29.48 18.58 18.63
CA ARG A 340 -29.54 17.69 19.76
C ARG A 340 -28.34 16.75 19.71
N ALA A 341 -27.56 16.71 20.78
CA ALA A 341 -26.41 15.84 20.94
C ALA A 341 -26.71 14.79 22.00
N VAL A 342 -26.60 13.51 21.66
CA VAL A 342 -26.87 12.41 22.60
C VAL A 342 -25.74 11.40 22.56
N GLN A 343 -25.41 10.83 23.71
CA GLN A 343 -24.48 9.72 23.77
C GLN A 343 -25.07 8.51 23.03
N GLN A 344 -24.24 7.87 22.23
CA GLN A 344 -24.57 6.62 21.58
C GLN A 344 -23.93 5.46 22.34
N HIS A 345 -24.77 4.49 22.72
CA HIS A 345 -24.36 3.24 23.35
C HIS A 345 -24.00 2.17 22.33
#